data_AF-A0AAV5U9W4-F1
#
_entry.id   AF-A0AAV5U9W4-F1
#
_cell.length_a   1.000
_cell.length_b   1.000
_cell.length_c   1.000
_cell.angle_alpha   90.00
_cell.angle_beta   90.00
_cell.angle_gamma   90.00
#
_symmetry.space_group_name_H-M   'P 1'
#
loop_
_entity.id
_entity.type
_entity.pdbx_description
1 polymer ?
#
loop_
_entity_poly.entity_id
_entity_poly.type
_entity_poly.pdbx_seq_one_letter_code
_entity_poly.pdbx_strand_id
1 'polypeptide(L)'
;EQERRRLMERREEGGEMRKGLSENDARMEVYKMACDRIPSDVLLRMMQKRVPDAANYYLMRKSLVTEWAVQAGLEFAFHLTPAIPSTILLDFGTGRSSNVICKMNLNRGASNDERIVPFRVSQSMDRFMGFT
;
A
#
# COMPACT_ATOMS: atom_id res chain seq x y z
N GLU A 1 -52.80 4.77 23.21
CA GLU A 1 -51.46 4.83 23.87
C GLU A 1 -50.52 3.69 23.44
N GLN A 2 -50.97 2.43 23.41
CA GLN A 2 -50.22 1.29 22.86
C GLN A 2 -49.76 1.47 21.40
N GLU A 3 -50.57 2.11 20.56
CA GLU A 3 -50.25 2.32 19.14
C GLU A 3 -49.11 3.32 18.93
N ARG A 4 -48.96 4.31 19.83
CA ARG A 4 -47.83 5.25 19.83
C ARG A 4 -46.52 4.57 20.23
N ARG A 5 -46.56 3.57 21.12
CA ARG A 5 -45.38 2.79 21.51
C ARG A 5 -44.86 1.92 20.36
N ARG A 6 -45.75 1.24 19.62
CA ARG A 6 -45.39 0.45 18.44
C ARG A 6 -44.83 1.26 17.27
N LEU A 7 -45.17 2.56 17.21
CA LEU A 7 -44.69 3.48 16.18
C LEU A 7 -43.33 4.10 16.56
N MET A 8 -43.03 4.19 17.86
CA MET A 8 -41.71 4.53 18.38
C MET A 8 -40.73 3.35 18.24
N GLU A 9 -41.13 2.13 18.60
CA GLU A 9 -40.33 0.91 18.41
C GLU A 9 -39.97 0.69 16.93
N ARG A 10 -40.92 0.87 15.99
CA ARG A 10 -40.62 0.79 14.55
C ARG A 10 -39.72 1.92 14.04
N ARG A 11 -39.70 3.07 14.70
CA ARG A 11 -38.78 4.18 14.39
C ARG A 11 -37.40 3.95 14.99
N GLU A 12 -37.30 3.29 16.14
CA GLU A 12 -36.04 2.89 16.75
C GLU A 12 -35.41 1.72 15.98
N GLU A 13 -36.18 0.70 15.60
CA GLU A 13 -35.72 -0.40 14.73
C GLU A 13 -35.35 0.08 13.31
N GLY A 14 -36.09 1.05 12.76
CA GLY A 14 -35.77 1.70 11.49
C GLY A 14 -34.61 2.71 11.57
N GLY A 15 -34.30 3.21 12.77
CA GLY A 15 -33.20 4.16 13.05
C GLY A 15 -31.88 3.48 13.39
N GLU A 16 -31.93 2.29 14.01
CA GLU A 16 -30.74 1.48 14.33
C GLU A 16 -30.21 0.70 13.12
N MET A 17 -31.03 0.48 12.08
CA MET A 17 -30.66 -0.27 10.88
C MET A 17 -29.99 0.59 9.78
N ARG A 18 -29.47 1.77 10.14
CA ARG A 18 -28.52 2.55 9.32
C ARG A 18 -27.44 3.17 10.20
N LYS A 19 -26.70 2.36 10.95
CA LYS A 19 -25.27 2.69 11.14
C LYS A 19 -24.61 2.56 9.77
N GLY A 20 -24.62 3.65 9.00
CA GLY A 20 -23.84 3.74 7.78
C GLY A 20 -22.41 3.28 8.08
N LEU A 21 -21.84 2.47 7.19
CA LEU A 21 -20.42 2.12 7.24
C LEU A 21 -19.62 3.38 7.54
N SER A 22 -18.71 3.32 8.51
CA SER A 22 -17.85 4.47 8.76
C SER A 22 -17.08 4.78 7.47
N GLU A 23 -16.69 6.04 7.24
CA GLU A 23 -15.95 6.41 6.04
C GLU A 23 -14.70 5.51 5.82
N ASN A 24 -14.07 5.10 6.92
CA ASN A 24 -12.94 4.17 6.90
C ASN A 24 -13.34 2.75 6.47
N ASP A 25 -14.50 2.26 6.89
CA ASP A 25 -15.00 0.94 6.46
C ASP A 25 -15.34 0.95 4.97
N ALA A 26 -15.97 2.02 4.48
CA ALA A 26 -16.24 2.20 3.06
C ALA A 26 -14.94 2.30 2.23
N ARG A 27 -13.94 3.06 2.71
CA ARG A 27 -12.59 3.13 2.09
C ARG A 27 -11.92 1.75 2.06
N MET A 28 -12.05 0.98 3.12
CA MET A 28 -11.46 -0.36 3.22
C MET A 28 -12.15 -1.37 2.30
N GLU A 29 -13.46 -1.28 2.14
CA GLU A 29 -14.20 -2.10 1.19
C GLU A 29 -13.76 -1.81 -0.25
N VAL A 30 -13.67 -0.54 -0.64
CA VAL A 30 -13.15 -0.14 -1.96
C VAL A 30 -11.70 -0.62 -2.16
N TYR A 31 -10.85 -0.48 -1.15
CA TYR A 31 -9.48 -0.96 -1.20
C TYR A 31 -9.39 -2.47 -1.41
N LYS A 32 -10.20 -3.26 -0.68
CA LYS A 32 -10.27 -4.72 -0.84
C LYS A 32 -10.74 -5.11 -2.24
N MET A 33 -11.82 -4.48 -2.73
CA MET A 33 -12.30 -4.71 -4.10
C MET A 33 -11.25 -4.40 -5.16
N ALA A 34 -10.42 -3.36 -4.95
CA ALA A 34 -9.32 -3.04 -5.85
C ALA A 34 -8.18 -4.06 -5.77
N CYS A 35 -7.82 -4.52 -4.57
CA CYS A 35 -6.80 -5.55 -4.38
C CYS A 35 -7.20 -6.90 -4.99
N ASP A 36 -8.48 -7.26 -4.92
CA ASP A 36 -8.99 -8.51 -5.52
C ASP A 36 -8.90 -8.50 -7.05
N ARG A 37 -8.95 -7.32 -7.67
CA ARG A 37 -8.85 -7.15 -9.14
C ARG A 37 -7.41 -7.12 -9.65
N ILE A 38 -6.46 -6.69 -8.82
CA ILE A 38 -5.05 -6.53 -9.22
C ILE A 38 -4.25 -7.70 -8.63
N PRO A 39 -3.76 -8.64 -9.45
CA PRO A 39 -3.02 -9.78 -8.93
C PRO A 39 -1.79 -9.33 -8.14
N SER A 40 -1.61 -9.90 -6.95
CA SER A 40 -0.45 -9.58 -6.11
C SER A 40 0.87 -10.06 -6.72
N ASP A 41 0.87 -10.99 -7.65
CA ASP A 41 2.08 -11.49 -8.30
C ASP A 41 2.46 -10.76 -9.59
N VAL A 42 1.84 -9.61 -9.90
CA VAL A 42 2.17 -8.82 -11.11
C VAL A 42 3.66 -8.49 -11.21
N LEU A 43 4.26 -8.01 -10.12
CA LEU A 43 5.70 -7.69 -10.09
C LEU A 43 6.55 -8.95 -10.27
N LEU A 44 6.19 -10.03 -9.58
CA LEU A 44 6.86 -11.31 -9.70
C LEU A 44 6.88 -11.83 -11.15
N ARG A 45 5.71 -11.89 -11.79
CA ARG A 45 5.57 -12.32 -13.19
C ARG A 45 6.32 -11.40 -14.16
N MET A 46 6.26 -10.09 -13.93
CA MET A 46 6.99 -9.11 -14.75
C MET A 46 8.50 -9.35 -14.67
N MET A 47 9.04 -9.54 -13.47
CA MET A 47 10.48 -9.73 -13.25
C MET A 47 10.97 -11.06 -13.84
N GLN A 48 10.21 -12.15 -13.65
CA GLN A 48 10.51 -13.45 -14.26
C GLN A 48 10.50 -13.41 -15.79
N LYS A 49 9.59 -12.62 -16.38
CA LYS A 49 9.54 -12.43 -17.84
C LYS A 49 10.70 -11.58 -18.36
N ARG A 50 11.14 -10.57 -17.60
CA ARG A 50 12.21 -9.65 -18.00
C ARG A 50 13.61 -10.23 -17.81
N VAL A 51 13.79 -11.09 -16.81
CA VAL A 51 15.07 -11.75 -16.51
C VAL A 51 14.84 -13.24 -16.42
N PRO A 52 14.93 -13.96 -17.56
CA PRO A 52 14.60 -15.38 -17.65
C PRO A 52 15.68 -16.29 -17.05
N ASP A 53 16.92 -15.82 -16.96
CA ASP A 53 18.01 -16.56 -16.33
C ASP A 53 17.82 -16.57 -14.80
N ALA A 54 17.84 -17.76 -14.20
CA ALA A 54 17.53 -17.95 -12.79
C ALA A 54 18.57 -17.32 -11.85
N ALA A 55 19.85 -17.35 -12.22
CA ALA A 55 20.92 -16.78 -11.41
C ALA A 55 20.84 -15.25 -11.41
N ASN A 56 20.67 -14.64 -12.59
CA ASN A 56 20.48 -13.21 -12.74
C ASN A 56 19.18 -12.73 -12.09
N TYR A 57 18.09 -13.51 -12.19
CA TYR A 57 16.83 -13.21 -11.51
C TYR A 57 17.02 -13.19 -9.98
N TYR A 58 17.73 -14.18 -9.43
CA TYR A 58 18.03 -14.23 -8.00
C TYR A 58 18.87 -13.03 -7.54
N LEU A 59 19.95 -12.70 -8.27
CA LEU A 59 20.80 -11.55 -7.96
C LEU A 59 20.02 -10.23 -8.05
N MET A 60 19.22 -10.06 -9.09
CA MET A 60 18.37 -8.89 -9.28
C MET A 60 17.35 -8.75 -8.14
N ARG A 61 16.67 -9.84 -7.78
CA ARG A 61 15.74 -9.86 -6.65
C ARG A 61 16.44 -9.47 -5.36
N LYS A 62 17.60 -10.07 -5.06
CA LYS A 62 18.38 -9.73 -3.86
C LYS A 62 18.78 -8.25 -3.82
N SER A 63 19.24 -7.70 -4.94
CA SER A 63 19.63 -6.30 -5.07
C SER A 63 18.44 -5.37 -4.80
N LEU A 64 17.33 -5.57 -5.51
CA LEU A 64 16.13 -4.74 -5.38
C LEU A 64 15.56 -4.77 -3.96
N VAL A 65 15.47 -5.95 -3.34
CA VAL A 65 14.94 -6.08 -1.98
C VAL A 65 15.84 -5.35 -0.96
N THR A 66 17.16 -5.45 -1.14
CA THR A 66 18.12 -4.78 -0.25
C THR A 66 18.02 -3.26 -0.38
N GLU A 67 18.00 -2.74 -1.61
CA GLU A 67 17.87 -1.31 -1.84
C GLU A 67 16.52 -0.76 -1.36
N TRP A 68 15.44 -1.53 -1.52
CA TRP A 68 14.12 -1.13 -1.02
C TRP A 68 14.09 -1.01 0.50
N ALA A 69 14.72 -1.95 1.21
CA ALA A 69 14.81 -1.91 2.67
C ALA A 69 15.62 -0.69 3.15
N VAL A 70 16.73 -0.38 2.49
CA VAL A 70 17.52 0.83 2.77
C VAL A 70 16.68 2.09 2.51
N GLN A 71 16.01 2.17 1.36
CA GLN A 71 15.17 3.31 1.02
C GLN A 71 14.02 3.47 2.02
N ALA A 72 13.36 2.39 2.44
CA ALA A 72 12.32 2.41 3.46
C ALA A 72 12.83 2.97 4.79
N GLY A 73 14.02 2.54 5.22
CA GLY A 73 14.67 3.06 6.42
C GLY A 73 14.98 4.56 6.31
N LEU A 74 15.50 5.00 5.16
CA LEU A 74 15.78 6.43 4.89
C LEU A 74 14.49 7.25 4.83
N GLU A 75 13.44 6.73 4.19
CA GLU A 75 12.13 7.37 4.06
C GLU A 75 11.46 7.60 5.41
N PHE A 76 11.65 6.65 6.32
CA PHE A 76 11.21 6.75 7.70
C PHE A 76 12.09 7.73 8.52
N ALA A 77 13.41 7.55 8.51
CA ALA A 77 14.34 8.31 9.35
C ALA A 77 14.42 9.80 8.99
N PHE A 78 14.35 10.14 7.70
CA PHE A 78 14.50 11.51 7.20
C PHE A 78 13.18 12.16 6.78
N HIS A 79 12.04 11.52 7.08
CA HIS A 79 10.71 11.99 6.66
C HIS A 79 10.66 12.35 5.17
N LEU A 80 11.22 11.48 4.32
CA LEU A 80 11.25 11.71 2.88
C LEU A 80 9.84 11.62 2.29
N THR A 81 9.65 12.26 1.13
CA THR A 81 8.45 12.07 0.32
C THR A 81 8.23 10.59 0.00
N PRO A 82 7.00 10.06 0.17
CA PRO A 82 6.74 8.65 -0.10
C PRO A 82 7.10 8.25 -1.52
N ALA A 83 7.75 7.10 -1.67
CA ALA A 83 7.99 6.54 -2.99
C ALA A 83 6.67 6.08 -3.65
N ILE A 84 6.35 6.64 -4.82
CA ILE A 84 5.19 6.24 -5.63
C ILE A 84 5.66 5.40 -6.83
N PRO A 85 4.87 4.43 -7.33
CA PRO A 85 5.29 3.55 -8.41
C PRO A 85 5.89 4.27 -9.63
N SER A 86 5.31 5.43 -9.99
CA SER A 86 5.73 6.22 -11.15
C SER A 86 7.09 6.91 -10.97
N THR A 87 7.61 7.01 -9.75
CA THR A 87 8.91 7.64 -9.47
C THR A 87 10.02 6.63 -9.24
N ILE A 88 9.70 5.34 -9.29
CA ILE A 88 10.64 4.26 -9.03
C ILE A 88 11.08 3.71 -10.37
N LEU A 89 12.37 3.86 -10.66
CA LEU A 89 13.02 3.27 -11.82
C LEU A 89 13.74 2.00 -11.41
N LEU A 90 13.61 0.95 -12.21
CA LEU A 90 14.33 -0.31 -12.04
C LEU A 90 15.28 -0.50 -13.23
N ASP A 91 16.55 -0.63 -12.93
CA ASP A 91 17.56 -1.04 -13.91
C ASP A 91 17.62 -2.57 -13.94
N PHE A 92 17.14 -3.16 -15.04
CA PHE A 92 17.16 -4.62 -15.24
C PHE A 92 18.55 -5.19 -15.51
N GLY A 93 19.53 -4.36 -15.90
CA GLY A 93 20.91 -4.79 -16.10
C GLY A 93 21.65 -4.98 -14.78
N THR A 94 21.37 -4.14 -13.78
CA THR A 94 22.07 -4.15 -12.49
C THR A 94 21.20 -4.60 -11.31
N GLY A 95 19.88 -4.67 -11.50
CA GLY A 95 18.91 -4.94 -10.44
C GLY A 95 18.78 -3.83 -9.40
N ARG A 96 19.22 -2.62 -9.75
CA ARG A 96 19.14 -1.45 -8.89
C ARG A 96 17.84 -0.68 -9.11
N SER A 97 17.38 -0.07 -8.04
CA SER A 97 16.26 0.85 -7.99
C SER A 97 16.74 2.27 -7.73
N SER A 98 16.09 3.23 -8.36
CA SER A 98 16.28 4.64 -8.04
C SER A 98 14.94 5.33 -7.90
N ASN A 99 14.84 6.21 -6.90
CA ASN A 99 13.68 7.07 -6.74
C ASN A 99 14.03 8.47 -7.27
N VAL A 100 13.42 8.86 -8.39
CA VAL A 100 13.71 10.16 -9.03
C VAL A 100 13.10 11.34 -8.29
N ILE A 101 12.20 11.08 -7.33
CA ILE A 101 11.61 12.12 -6.47
C ILE A 101 11.91 11.79 -5.01
N CYS A 102 12.97 12.41 -4.50
CA CYS A 102 13.35 12.33 -3.10
C CYS A 102 13.48 13.75 -2.54
N LYS A 103 12.46 14.21 -1.81
CA LYS A 103 12.50 15.50 -1.11
C LYS A 103 12.41 15.25 0.38
N MET A 104 13.29 15.88 1.15
CA MET A 104 13.18 15.95 2.60
C MET A 104 12.06 16.94 2.95
N ASN A 105 11.05 16.49 3.67
CA ASN A 105 9.98 17.37 4.12
C ASN A 105 10.25 17.79 5.57
N LEU A 106 11.17 18.74 5.75
CA LEU A 106 11.59 19.24 7.07
C LEU A 106 10.46 19.96 7.83
N ASN A 107 9.42 20.39 7.12
CA ASN A 107 8.25 21.06 7.70
C ASN A 107 7.20 20.06 8.25
N ARG A 108 7.35 18.76 7.98
CA ARG A 108 6.42 17.71 8.44
C ARG A 108 6.72 17.20 9.85
N GLY A 109 7.51 17.91 10.65
CA GLY A 109 7.82 17.57 12.03
C GLY A 109 6.63 17.48 13.00
N ALA A 110 5.39 17.77 12.58
CA ALA A 110 4.22 17.69 13.48
C ALA A 110 2.83 17.51 12.81
N SER A 111 2.69 17.44 11.48
CA SER A 111 1.37 17.23 10.84
C SER A 111 1.20 15.77 10.42
N ASN A 112 0.70 14.95 11.34
CA ASN A 112 0.36 13.53 11.15
C ASN A 112 -0.82 13.28 10.18
N ASP A 113 -1.38 14.31 9.55
CA ASP A 113 -2.68 14.19 8.86
C ASP A 113 -2.64 13.60 7.44
N GLU A 114 -1.47 13.37 6.84
CA GLU A 114 -1.40 12.87 5.44
C GLU A 114 -0.70 11.53 5.25
N ARG A 115 -0.04 10.97 6.26
CA ARG A 115 0.78 9.76 6.07
C ARG A 115 0.53 8.71 7.15
N ILE A 116 -0.34 7.75 6.83
CA ILE A 116 -0.70 6.63 7.70
C ILE A 116 0.39 5.53 7.71
N VAL A 117 1.18 5.41 6.64
CA VAL A 117 2.22 4.37 6.50
C VAL A 117 3.64 4.94 6.52
N PRO A 118 4.57 4.37 7.32
CA PRO A 118 5.94 4.89 7.52
C PRO A 118 6.85 4.69 6.31
N PHE A 119 6.52 3.75 5.43
CA PHE A 119 7.13 3.50 4.12
C PHE A 119 6.22 2.54 3.33
N ARG A 120 6.42 2.46 2.02
CA ARG A 120 5.55 1.67 1.14
C ARG A 120 6.08 0.24 0.95
N VAL A 121 5.30 -0.74 1.38
CA VAL A 121 5.39 -2.14 0.96
C VAL A 121 4.02 -2.55 0.42
N SER A 122 3.90 -2.64 -0.91
CA SER A 122 2.67 -3.14 -1.52
C SER A 122 2.63 -4.67 -1.49
N GLN A 123 1.43 -5.25 -1.58
CA GLN A 123 1.27 -6.72 -1.72
C GLN A 123 2.11 -7.30 -2.88
N SER A 124 2.29 -6.53 -3.96
CA SER A 124 3.15 -6.95 -5.07
C SER A 124 4.63 -6.95 -4.78
N MET A 125 5.09 -6.02 -3.93
CA MET A 125 6.47 -5.98 -3.48
C MET A 125 6.73 -7.09 -2.46
N ASP A 126 5.80 -7.29 -1.53
CA ASP A 126 5.83 -8.35 -0.52
C ASP A 126 5.93 -9.75 -1.16
N ARG A 127 5.07 -10.03 -2.15
CA ARG A 127 5.10 -11.28 -2.90
C ARG A 127 6.35 -11.45 -3.76
N PHE A 128 6.91 -10.36 -4.30
CA PHE A 128 8.18 -10.41 -5.02
C PHE A 128 9.37 -10.65 -4.06
N MET A 129 9.33 -10.08 -2.86
CA MET A 129 10.30 -10.33 -1.78
C MET A 129 10.24 -11.77 -1.30
N GLY A 130 9.07 -12.41 -1.37
CA GLY A 130 8.81 -13.81 -1.00
C GLY A 130 8.71 -14.01 0.50
N PHE A 131 8.15 -13.03 1.20
CA PHE A 131 7.72 -13.20 2.58
C PHE A 131 6.41 -14.02 2.68
N THR A 132 5.61 -14.01 1.61
CA THR A 132 4.32 -14.73 1.44
C THR A 132 4.33 -15.56 0.15
#